data_AF-A0A4W4HB26-F1
#
_entry.id   AF-A0A4W4HB26-F1
#
_cell.length_a   1.000
_cell.length_b   1.000
_cell.length_c   1.000
_cell.angle_alpha   90.00
_cell.angle_beta   90.00
_cell.angle_gamma   90.00
#
_symmetry.space_group_name_H-M   'P 1'
#
loop_
_entity.id
_entity.type
_entity.pdbx_description
1 polymer ?
#
loop_
_entity_poly.entity_id
_entity_poly.type
_entity_poly.pdbx_seq_one_letter_code
_entity_poly.pdbx_strand_id
1 'polypeptide(L)'
;MYRALYAFKSEEPNSLPFAAGESFLILERSNTHWWLGSRCSSGETGYIPASYIQKIQAPEHDEVLQSIDRAIEGIHNVAMKNGGKYNLEQREVLHVSCSLSLSLSPSRPFTADPEELVKVTSTGLTHSPDLTAYRAPSASVSSASSVSSQSGSTRSIISSDVSLPSAGSTPPPVPSRAKAPPPPPPDSSSSLPPQPAPSRKGPAPQPHSPTRSASVPTTTGAELIELVRKNTGLSYDMSRVAVGVVVGHLQATIPKAAADLEQVLLSLVESKDMSAALPRGQLCHDEQRLEVIFADLARHRDDAQQRSWALYEDHALIACYLQELLQILTDADPEVCKRMCRAKQSEPVLSLVSYYQMEHRVSLRLLLLQVFGAMCGLDSALISTLLNSILPMELARDLQNDMQEHQKMCYTALVLAMIFSMGEQVPYHHYDHLNTGFVQFLLDVIEDGLPSDSSEQLPDLCVNLLLAFNLHLTVPENNMVMQTLIKRHNVKILSEKILLLLNRGEDPVCIFKHTPPAPHSVLKFLQDVFASRDSATIFYHTDMMVMIDIAVRQISDLSPGDKLRMEYLSLMHAIMCSTDYMQHKHRLSDLQATLQRILGEEDDPREDKGSASARQMDKLIVQQIYKEFLESSRN
;
A
#
# COMPACT_ATOMS: atom_id res chain seq x y z
N MET A 1 30.21 -4.37 18.75
CA MET A 1 30.13 -4.70 20.18
C MET A 1 31.28 -4.02 20.94
N TYR A 2 31.01 -3.58 22.17
CA TYR A 2 31.96 -2.91 23.07
C TYR A 2 31.91 -3.58 24.44
N ARG A 3 33.01 -3.48 25.21
CA ARG A 3 33.09 -3.98 26.60
C ARG A 3 33.41 -2.83 27.55
N ALA A 4 32.74 -2.78 28.69
CA ALA A 4 33.04 -1.83 29.76
C ALA A 4 34.38 -2.13 30.44
N LEU A 5 35.26 -1.13 30.52
CA LEU A 5 36.52 -1.19 31.24
C LEU A 5 36.36 -0.85 32.72
N TYR A 6 35.37 -0.03 33.05
CA TYR A 6 35.10 0.46 34.39
C TYR A 6 33.61 0.33 34.70
N ALA A 7 33.26 0.20 35.99
CA ALA A 7 31.87 0.24 36.43
C ALA A 7 31.35 1.68 36.38
N PHE A 8 30.10 1.86 35.98
CA PHE A 8 29.41 3.13 35.88
C PHE A 8 28.10 3.08 36.67
N LYS A 9 27.86 4.11 37.47
CA LYS A 9 26.62 4.31 38.22
C LYS A 9 26.17 5.74 38.03
N SER A 10 24.88 5.93 37.81
CA SER A 10 24.26 7.23 37.61
C SER A 10 22.83 7.17 38.12
N GLU A 11 22.33 8.31 38.61
CA GLU A 11 20.94 8.48 39.07
C GLU A 11 20.05 9.10 37.98
N GLU A 12 20.60 9.38 36.79
CA GLU A 12 19.84 9.96 35.68
C GLU A 12 18.94 8.90 35.00
N PRO A 13 17.66 9.24 34.72
CA PRO A 13 16.64 8.28 34.28
C PRO A 13 16.92 7.63 32.92
N ASN A 14 17.72 8.27 32.05
CA ASN A 14 18.04 7.75 30.71
C ASN A 14 19.45 7.13 30.63
N SER A 15 20.19 7.10 31.74
CA SER A 15 21.55 6.55 31.80
C SER A 15 21.52 5.09 32.23
N LEU A 16 22.34 4.25 31.59
CA LEU A 16 22.37 2.82 31.89
C LEU A 16 23.51 2.52 32.87
N PRO A 17 23.24 2.12 34.13
CA PRO A 17 24.29 1.70 35.06
C PRO A 17 24.84 0.32 34.69
N PHE A 18 26.15 0.08 34.86
CA PHE A 18 26.79 -1.19 34.50
C PHE A 18 28.05 -1.51 35.31
N ALA A 19 28.38 -2.79 35.43
CA ALA A 19 29.65 -3.25 36.00
C ALA A 19 30.78 -3.29 34.97
N ALA A 20 32.03 -3.26 35.45
CA ALA A 20 33.20 -3.48 34.60
C ALA A 20 33.15 -4.90 34.01
N GLY A 21 33.44 -5.03 32.72
CA GLY A 21 33.43 -6.29 31.98
C GLY A 21 32.13 -6.59 31.23
N GLU A 22 31.05 -5.81 31.43
CA GLU A 22 29.81 -5.97 30.67
C GLU A 22 29.97 -5.61 29.19
N SER A 23 29.22 -6.29 28.32
CA SER A 23 29.24 -6.07 26.87
C SER A 23 28.00 -5.31 26.40
N PHE A 24 28.20 -4.44 25.41
CA PHE A 24 27.18 -3.57 24.84
C PHE A 24 27.21 -3.58 23.31
N LEU A 25 26.01 -3.52 22.71
CA LEU A 25 25.82 -3.16 21.31
C LEU A 25 25.55 -1.66 21.24
N ILE A 26 26.36 -0.92 20.50
CA ILE A 26 26.14 0.52 20.31
C ILE A 26 25.18 0.71 19.15
N LEU A 27 24.04 1.33 19.46
CA LEU A 27 22.93 1.56 18.56
C LEU A 27 23.10 2.91 17.86
N GLU A 28 23.51 3.93 18.63
CA GLU A 28 23.71 5.29 18.13
C GLU A 28 24.90 5.97 18.83
N ARG A 29 25.63 6.80 18.09
CA ARG A 29 26.72 7.64 18.61
C ARG A 29 26.29 9.10 18.70
N SER A 30 25.36 9.38 19.61
CA SER A 30 24.68 10.68 19.70
C SER A 30 25.63 11.85 19.94
N ASN A 31 26.72 11.68 20.70
CA ASN A 31 27.79 12.69 20.81
C ASN A 31 29.18 12.07 21.14
N THR A 32 30.20 12.91 21.36
CA THR A 32 31.58 12.48 21.63
C THR A 32 31.79 11.80 22.97
N HIS A 33 30.86 11.96 23.92
CA HIS A 33 31.02 11.52 25.30
C HIS A 33 29.99 10.47 25.73
N TRP A 34 28.81 10.45 25.12
CA TRP A 34 27.68 9.60 25.49
C TRP A 34 27.10 8.94 24.23
N TRP A 35 27.02 7.62 24.28
CA TRP A 35 26.47 6.80 23.20
C TRP A 35 25.27 6.01 23.70
N LEU A 36 24.30 5.80 22.83
CA LEU A 36 23.15 4.95 23.12
C LEU A 36 23.55 3.50 22.84
N GLY A 37 23.43 2.65 23.86
CA GLY A 37 23.76 1.23 23.74
C GLY A 37 22.72 0.32 24.39
N SER A 38 22.70 -0.91 23.93
CA SER A 38 21.92 -2.01 24.53
C SER A 38 22.87 -2.99 25.23
N ARG A 39 22.53 -3.41 26.46
CA ARG A 39 23.29 -4.43 27.18
C ARG A 39 23.09 -5.80 26.53
N CYS A 40 24.17 -6.44 26.10
CA CYS A 40 24.10 -7.73 25.37
C CYS A 40 23.44 -8.85 26.18
N SER A 41 23.52 -8.82 27.53
CA SER A 41 22.96 -9.87 28.38
C SER A 41 21.44 -9.76 28.60
N SER A 42 20.90 -8.54 28.67
CA SER A 42 19.51 -8.29 29.09
C SER A 42 18.67 -7.49 28.09
N GLY A 43 19.26 -6.93 27.05
CA GLY A 43 18.55 -6.10 26.06
C GLY A 43 18.24 -4.68 26.50
N GLU A 44 18.52 -4.32 27.76
CA GLU A 44 18.24 -2.98 28.31
C GLU A 44 19.00 -1.89 27.56
N THR A 45 18.29 -0.83 27.16
CA THR A 45 18.84 0.30 26.41
C THR A 45 19.02 1.53 27.29
N GLY A 46 20.07 2.31 27.03
CA GLY A 46 20.30 3.60 27.68
C GLY A 46 21.65 4.21 27.32
N TYR A 47 21.89 5.43 27.83
CA TYR A 47 23.12 6.17 27.52
C TYR A 47 24.31 5.69 28.36
N ILE A 48 25.44 5.50 27.68
CA ILE A 48 26.69 4.94 28.21
C ILE A 48 27.85 5.91 27.89
N PRO A 49 28.74 6.21 28.85
CA PRO A 49 29.92 7.03 28.57
C PRO A 49 30.90 6.33 27.63
N ALA A 50 31.25 6.98 26.51
CA ALA A 50 32.15 6.45 25.49
C ALA A 50 33.57 6.15 26.04
N SER A 51 34.03 6.90 27.05
CA SER A 51 35.34 6.71 27.68
C SER A 51 35.41 5.48 28.60
N TYR A 52 34.27 4.88 28.94
CA TYR A 52 34.20 3.73 29.84
C TYR A 52 34.18 2.39 29.10
N ILE A 53 34.14 2.41 27.77
CA ILE A 53 33.95 1.24 26.93
C ILE A 53 35.03 1.13 25.85
N GLN A 54 35.38 -0.11 25.50
CA GLN A 54 36.37 -0.41 24.47
C GLN A 54 35.77 -1.30 23.38
N LYS A 55 36.08 -1.01 22.12
CA LYS A 55 35.64 -1.84 20.98
C LYS A 55 36.26 -3.23 21.07
N ILE A 56 35.43 -4.26 20.95
CA ILE A 56 35.88 -5.66 20.85
C ILE A 56 36.39 -5.87 19.42
N GLN A 57 37.64 -6.32 19.26
CA GLN A 57 38.31 -6.37 17.95
C GLN A 57 37.84 -7.53 17.04
N ALA A 58 37.16 -8.54 17.59
CA ALA A 58 36.57 -9.64 16.84
C ALA A 58 35.43 -10.30 17.64
N PRO A 59 34.22 -9.71 17.70
CA PRO A 59 33.07 -10.40 18.27
C PRO A 59 32.65 -11.56 17.35
N GLU A 60 32.24 -12.70 17.92
CA GLU A 60 31.70 -13.80 17.12
C GLU A 60 30.37 -13.38 16.48
N HIS A 61 30.14 -13.83 15.26
CA HIS A 61 28.98 -13.43 14.46
C HIS A 61 27.64 -13.74 15.18
N ASP A 62 27.56 -14.93 15.79
CA ASP A 62 26.38 -15.40 16.51
C ASP A 62 26.15 -14.60 17.81
N GLU A 63 27.21 -14.15 18.48
CA GLU A 63 27.10 -13.30 19.67
C GLU A 63 26.55 -11.91 19.33
N VAL A 64 26.88 -11.38 18.14
CA VAL A 64 26.36 -10.09 17.67
C VAL A 64 24.87 -10.22 17.36
N LEU A 65 24.46 -11.25 16.62
CA LEU A 65 23.05 -11.51 16.29
C LEU A 65 22.20 -11.70 17.55
N GLN A 66 22.62 -12.59 18.47
CA GLN A 66 21.91 -12.81 19.73
C GLN A 66 21.83 -11.55 20.61
N SER A 67 22.78 -10.62 20.47
CA SER A 67 22.73 -9.34 21.16
C SER A 67 21.75 -8.36 20.50
N ILE A 68 21.54 -8.46 19.19
CA ILE A 68 20.57 -7.65 18.46
C ILE A 68 19.16 -8.13 18.79
N ASP A 69 18.92 -9.44 18.75
CA ASP A 69 17.61 -10.04 19.05
C ASP A 69 17.16 -9.72 20.48
N ARG A 70 18.07 -9.85 21.45
CA ARG A 70 17.81 -9.44 22.84
C ARG A 70 17.51 -7.96 23.00
N ALA A 71 18.14 -7.09 22.21
CA ALA A 71 17.84 -5.65 22.24
C ALA A 71 16.43 -5.36 21.72
N ILE A 72 16.02 -6.04 20.64
CA ILE A 72 14.68 -5.94 20.06
C ILE A 72 13.62 -6.44 21.06
N GLU A 73 13.85 -7.61 21.68
CA GLU A 73 12.99 -8.18 22.71
C GLU A 73 12.86 -7.26 23.94
N GLY A 74 13.98 -6.67 24.39
CA GLY A 74 14.01 -5.74 25.52
C GLY A 74 13.10 -4.52 25.28
N ILE A 75 13.16 -3.95 24.08
CA ILE A 75 12.32 -2.81 23.70
C ILE A 75 10.84 -3.21 23.63
N HIS A 76 10.55 -4.38 23.06
CA HIS A 76 9.18 -4.89 22.93
C HIS A 76 8.54 -5.17 24.31
N ASN A 77 9.30 -5.76 25.24
CA ASN A 77 8.87 -6.01 26.60
C ASN A 77 8.55 -4.73 27.38
N VAL A 78 9.31 -3.64 27.14
CA VAL A 78 9.01 -2.33 27.72
C VAL A 78 7.76 -1.71 27.09
N ALA A 79 7.58 -1.82 25.78
CA ALA A 79 6.39 -1.32 25.09
C ALA A 79 5.11 -2.07 25.52
N MET A 80 5.18 -3.39 25.73
CA MET A 80 4.07 -4.21 26.24
C MET A 80 3.61 -3.75 27.63
N LYS A 81 4.55 -3.37 28.52
CA LYS A 81 4.21 -2.81 29.85
C LYS A 81 3.56 -1.43 29.77
N ASN A 82 3.74 -0.71 28.66
CA ASN A 82 3.21 0.63 28.42
C ASN A 82 1.99 0.65 27.46
N GLY A 83 1.25 -0.45 27.38
CA GLY A 83 0.02 -0.52 26.57
C GLY A 83 0.26 -0.70 25.06
N GLY A 84 1.39 -1.31 24.67
CA GLY A 84 1.68 -1.72 23.29
C GLY A 84 2.12 -0.59 22.36
N LYS A 85 2.40 0.61 22.89
CA LYS A 85 2.84 1.77 22.10
C LYS A 85 4.34 2.01 22.24
N TYR A 86 5.03 2.13 21.11
CA TYR A 86 6.44 2.53 21.05
C TYR A 86 6.58 4.05 21.00
N ASN A 87 7.50 4.61 21.78
CA ASN A 87 7.91 6.01 21.67
C ASN A 87 8.87 6.22 20.47
N LEU A 88 9.20 7.48 20.15
CA LEU A 88 10.01 7.82 18.98
C LEU A 88 11.42 7.20 19.03
N GLU A 89 12.10 7.30 20.17
CA GLU A 89 13.44 6.73 20.38
C GLU A 89 13.44 5.20 20.24
N GLN A 90 12.42 4.52 20.77
CA GLN A 90 12.25 3.07 20.64
C GLN A 90 12.06 2.66 19.18
N ARG A 91 11.32 3.44 18.38
CA ARG A 91 11.12 3.16 16.94
C ARG A 91 12.40 3.32 16.15
N GLU A 92 13.17 4.37 16.42
CA GLU A 92 14.48 4.60 15.77
C GLU A 92 15.46 3.48 16.12
N VAL A 93 15.53 3.09 17.39
CA VAL A 93 16.40 1.98 17.83
C VAL A 93 15.96 0.65 17.24
N LEU A 94 14.65 0.36 17.16
CA LEU A 94 14.14 -0.85 16.52
C LEU A 94 14.49 -0.88 15.02
N HIS A 95 14.30 0.24 14.32
CA HIS A 95 14.65 0.36 12.91
C HIS A 95 16.14 0.09 12.66
N VAL A 96 17.03 0.67 13.48
CA VAL A 96 18.48 0.44 13.40
C VAL A 96 18.84 -1.01 13.74
N SER A 97 18.22 -1.58 14.78
CA SER A 97 18.49 -2.96 15.23
C SER A 97 18.04 -3.99 14.18
N CYS A 98 16.86 -3.80 13.58
CA CYS A 98 16.37 -4.62 12.48
C CYS A 98 17.25 -4.49 11.24
N SER A 99 17.67 -3.27 10.87
CA SER A 99 18.60 -3.05 9.75
C SER A 99 19.94 -3.76 9.96
N LEU A 100 20.50 -3.72 11.19
CA LEU A 100 21.72 -4.46 11.53
C LEU A 100 21.52 -5.98 11.47
N SER A 101 20.39 -6.50 11.98
CA SER A 101 20.05 -7.94 11.93
C SER A 101 19.95 -8.44 10.47
N LEU A 102 19.27 -7.67 9.62
CA LEU A 102 19.14 -7.93 8.19
C LEU A 102 20.48 -7.89 7.45
N SER A 103 21.37 -6.95 7.79
CA SER A 103 22.69 -6.83 7.18
C SER A 103 23.67 -7.93 7.59
N LEU A 104 23.46 -8.56 8.76
CA LEU A 104 24.34 -9.59 9.31
C LEU A 104 23.83 -11.01 9.01
N SER A 105 22.56 -11.18 8.65
CA SER A 105 22.02 -12.49 8.31
C SER A 105 22.60 -13.00 6.96
N PRO A 106 23.32 -14.14 6.90
CA PRO A 106 23.82 -14.65 5.64
C PRO A 106 22.64 -15.17 4.80
N SER A 107 22.47 -14.61 3.60
CA SER A 107 21.76 -15.29 2.51
C SER A 107 22.45 -16.64 2.32
N ARG A 108 21.84 -17.76 2.71
CA ARG A 108 22.41 -19.09 2.45
C ARG A 108 22.13 -19.44 0.98
N PRO A 109 23.14 -19.55 0.10
CA PRO A 109 22.98 -20.35 -1.10
C PRO A 109 23.17 -21.82 -0.68
N PHE A 110 22.11 -22.62 -0.80
CA PHE A 110 22.26 -24.07 -0.69
C PHE A 110 22.98 -24.57 -1.96
N THR A 111 24.21 -25.04 -1.81
CA THR A 111 24.82 -25.97 -2.75
C THR A 111 24.20 -27.34 -2.51
N ALA A 112 23.32 -27.77 -3.41
CA ALA A 112 22.84 -29.15 -3.43
C ALA A 112 23.94 -30.03 -4.05
N ASP A 113 24.53 -30.93 -3.26
CA ASP A 113 25.24 -32.08 -3.80
C ASP A 113 24.21 -33.19 -4.14
N PRO A 114 24.19 -33.70 -5.39
CA PRO A 114 23.20 -34.66 -5.84
C PRO A 114 23.71 -36.09 -5.63
N GLU A 115 23.67 -36.62 -4.40
CA GLU A 115 24.02 -38.04 -4.22
C GLU A 115 23.42 -38.68 -2.95
N GLU A 116 22.10 -38.63 -2.78
CA GLU A 116 21.41 -39.59 -1.90
C GLU A 116 19.94 -39.81 -2.29
N LEU A 117 19.68 -40.12 -3.57
CA LEU A 117 18.39 -40.62 -4.03
C LEU A 117 18.56 -41.87 -4.90
N VAL A 118 19.23 -42.90 -4.36
CA VAL A 118 19.12 -44.26 -4.88
C VAL A 118 19.23 -45.25 -3.72
N LYS A 119 18.10 -45.62 -3.13
CA LYS A 119 17.83 -47.03 -2.79
C LYS A 119 16.37 -47.28 -2.41
N VAL A 120 15.82 -48.27 -3.11
CA VAL A 120 14.60 -49.04 -2.86
C VAL A 120 13.30 -48.49 -3.46
N THR A 121 13.21 -48.71 -4.77
CA THR A 121 11.98 -49.01 -5.49
C THR A 121 11.38 -50.36 -5.05
N SER A 122 10.04 -50.39 -5.01
CA SER A 122 9.17 -51.48 -5.47
C SER A 122 8.99 -52.75 -4.63
N THR A 123 7.80 -52.92 -4.08
CA THR A 123 6.84 -53.95 -4.54
C THR A 123 5.41 -53.51 -4.23
N GLY A 124 4.51 -53.69 -5.20
CA GLY A 124 3.14 -53.20 -5.14
C GLY A 124 2.07 -54.26 -4.85
N LEU A 125 0.85 -53.74 -4.94
CA LEU A 125 -0.45 -54.36 -5.24
C LEU A 125 -1.38 -54.81 -4.10
N THR A 126 -2.58 -54.23 -4.21
CA THR A 126 -3.94 -54.76 -3.96
C THR A 126 -4.36 -55.06 -2.52
N HIS A 127 -5.28 -54.25 -1.99
CA HIS A 127 -6.66 -54.66 -1.70
C HIS A 127 -7.47 -53.51 -1.08
N SER A 128 -8.63 -53.20 -1.65
CA SER A 128 -9.74 -52.61 -0.88
C SER A 128 -10.29 -53.69 0.07
N PRO A 129 -10.85 -53.30 1.23
CA PRO A 129 -12.30 -53.18 1.26
C PRO A 129 -12.83 -52.01 2.11
N ASP A 130 -14.15 -51.96 2.05
CA ASP A 130 -15.13 -50.96 2.43
C ASP A 130 -15.56 -51.04 3.92
N LEU A 131 -16.38 -50.05 4.34
CA LEU A 131 -17.35 -50.04 5.46
C LEU A 131 -16.97 -49.49 6.87
N THR A 132 -17.59 -48.33 7.15
CA THR A 132 -18.49 -48.00 8.29
C THR A 132 -17.99 -47.59 9.68
N ALA A 133 -18.53 -46.43 10.08
CA ALA A 133 -19.05 -46.04 11.40
C ALA A 133 -18.06 -45.90 12.58
N TYR A 134 -18.04 -44.73 13.24
CA TYR A 134 -18.91 -44.43 14.38
C TYR A 134 -18.73 -42.98 14.86
N ARG A 135 -19.80 -42.53 15.49
CA ARG A 135 -20.21 -41.20 15.95
C ARG A 135 -19.69 -40.92 17.36
N ALA A 136 -19.24 -39.67 17.61
CA ALA A 136 -19.26 -38.79 18.81
C ALA A 136 -19.20 -39.40 20.25
N PRO A 137 -18.72 -38.66 21.28
CA PRO A 137 -19.60 -37.64 21.86
C PRO A 137 -18.91 -36.38 22.46
N SER A 138 -19.74 -35.34 22.55
CA SER A 138 -19.59 -34.13 23.36
C SER A 138 -19.64 -34.43 24.87
N ALA A 139 -19.02 -33.57 25.68
CA ALA A 139 -19.34 -33.44 27.10
C ALA A 139 -19.30 -31.97 27.53
N SER A 140 -20.47 -31.48 27.92
CA SER A 140 -20.75 -30.24 28.64
C SER A 140 -20.83 -30.49 30.14
N VAL A 141 -20.35 -29.57 30.99
CA VAL A 141 -20.84 -29.43 32.37
C VAL A 141 -20.86 -27.95 32.76
N SER A 142 -21.99 -27.53 33.32
CA SER A 142 -22.30 -26.17 33.75
C SER A 142 -22.10 -25.97 35.26
N SER A 143 -21.96 -24.68 35.62
CA SER A 143 -22.52 -23.96 36.79
C SER A 143 -21.99 -24.22 38.22
N ALA A 144 -21.56 -23.13 38.88
CA ALA A 144 -22.22 -22.60 40.08
C ALA A 144 -21.75 -21.16 40.44
N SER A 145 -22.72 -20.37 40.89
CA SER A 145 -22.77 -18.96 41.26
C SER A 145 -22.23 -18.62 42.67
N SER A 146 -21.83 -17.38 42.95
CA SER A 146 -22.62 -16.39 43.75
C SER A 146 -21.83 -15.25 44.45
N VAL A 147 -22.52 -14.09 44.52
CA VAL A 147 -22.52 -12.96 45.49
C VAL A 147 -21.35 -11.96 45.68
N SER A 148 -21.59 -10.72 45.18
CA SER A 148 -21.62 -9.37 45.85
C SER A 148 -20.59 -9.00 46.95
N SER A 149 -20.05 -7.78 47.09
CA SER A 149 -20.73 -6.47 47.14
C SER A 149 -19.72 -5.29 47.27
N GLN A 150 -20.18 -4.10 46.85
CA GLN A 150 -19.93 -2.74 47.41
C GLN A 150 -18.65 -1.94 47.10
N SER A 151 -18.86 -0.96 46.20
CA SER A 151 -18.84 0.51 46.43
C SER A 151 -17.68 1.20 47.15
N GLY A 152 -17.15 2.23 46.48
CA GLY A 152 -16.38 3.32 47.09
C GLY A 152 -16.09 4.44 46.09
N SER A 153 -17.04 5.36 45.93
CA SER A 153 -16.92 6.60 45.14
C SER A 153 -16.16 7.66 45.95
N THR A 154 -15.30 8.47 45.31
CA THR A 154 -15.13 9.89 45.67
C THR A 154 -14.69 10.73 44.47
N ARG A 155 -15.23 11.95 44.47
CA ARG A 155 -15.22 13.02 43.47
C ARG A 155 -14.01 13.97 43.67
N SER A 156 -13.85 14.85 42.66
CA SER A 156 -13.43 16.28 42.77
C SER A 156 -11.90 16.55 42.68
N ILE A 157 -11.35 17.66 42.16
CA ILE A 157 -11.81 18.94 41.56
C ILE A 157 -10.53 19.71 41.11
N ILE A 158 -10.57 20.40 39.95
CA ILE A 158 -10.07 21.78 39.64
C ILE A 158 -8.58 22.18 39.90
N SER A 159 -7.87 22.45 38.79
CA SER A 159 -7.19 23.74 38.40
C SER A 159 -5.69 24.06 38.61
N SER A 160 -5.16 24.65 37.51
CA SER A 160 -4.30 25.83 37.32
C SER A 160 -2.79 25.83 37.62
N ASP A 161 -2.08 26.26 36.56
CA ASP A 161 -1.00 27.26 36.48
C ASP A 161 0.34 27.01 37.22
N VAL A 162 1.44 27.10 36.45
CA VAL A 162 2.40 28.23 36.46
C VAL A 162 3.73 27.80 35.83
N SER A 163 4.08 28.50 34.75
CA SER A 163 5.38 28.97 34.25
C SER A 163 6.73 28.47 34.82
N LEU A 164 7.63 28.21 33.85
CA LEU A 164 9.11 28.32 33.78
C LEU A 164 9.88 28.90 35.00
N PRO A 165 11.12 28.41 35.21
CA PRO A 165 12.28 29.22 34.76
C PRO A 165 13.44 28.44 34.12
N SER A 166 14.22 29.16 33.30
CA SER A 166 15.52 28.79 32.74
C SER A 166 16.66 28.90 33.77
N ALA A 167 17.64 28.01 33.68
CA ALA A 167 19.10 28.21 33.86
C ALA A 167 19.74 26.81 33.74
N GLY A 168 20.65 26.53 32.81
CA GLY A 168 21.99 27.11 32.78
C GLY A 168 22.85 26.46 33.85
N SER A 169 23.60 25.39 33.52
CA SER A 169 24.63 24.84 34.42
C SER A 169 25.74 24.11 33.66
N THR A 170 26.91 24.71 33.80
CA THR A 170 28.30 24.28 33.60
C THR A 170 28.63 22.82 33.99
N PRO A 171 29.63 22.20 33.34
CA PRO A 171 30.15 20.89 33.74
C PRO A 171 31.15 20.97 34.93
N PRO A 172 31.16 19.96 35.83
CA PRO A 172 32.11 19.85 36.95
C PRO A 172 33.38 19.02 36.59
N PRO A 173 34.40 18.93 37.48
CA PRO A 173 35.81 18.83 37.10
C PRO A 173 36.38 17.41 37.00
N VAL A 174 37.47 17.29 36.25
CA VAL A 174 38.26 16.07 36.02
C VAL A 174 39.34 15.90 37.11
N PRO A 175 39.49 14.72 37.75
CA PRO A 175 40.63 14.45 38.61
C PRO A 175 41.83 13.87 37.83
N SER A 176 43.00 14.43 38.13
CA SER A 176 44.33 14.11 37.57
C SER A 176 44.95 12.83 38.14
N ARG A 177 45.68 12.04 37.32
CA ARG A 177 46.82 11.24 37.82
C ARG A 177 47.85 10.82 36.75
N ALA A 178 49.11 11.19 37.06
CA ALA A 178 50.42 10.55 36.87
C ALA A 178 50.95 10.11 35.48
N LYS A 179 52.25 10.39 35.33
CA LYS A 179 53.12 10.34 34.16
C LYS A 179 53.99 9.07 34.18
N ALA A 180 54.24 8.47 33.01
CA ALA A 180 55.23 7.41 32.77
C ALA A 180 55.91 7.61 31.38
N PRO A 181 57.10 7.04 31.12
CA PRO A 181 58.18 7.64 30.30
C PRO A 181 58.17 7.26 28.79
N PRO A 182 58.98 7.93 27.94
CA PRO A 182 58.89 7.84 26.47
C PRO A 182 59.72 6.69 25.85
N PRO A 183 59.37 6.25 24.62
CA PRO A 183 60.17 5.30 23.83
C PRO A 183 61.26 5.98 22.97
N PRO A 184 62.31 5.25 22.55
CA PRO A 184 63.45 5.77 21.76
C PRO A 184 63.16 5.90 20.25
N PRO A 185 63.99 6.65 19.48
CA PRO A 185 63.69 7.13 18.13
C PRO A 185 63.98 6.13 16.99
N PRO A 186 63.49 6.38 15.76
CA PRO A 186 63.72 5.51 14.60
C PRO A 186 65.04 5.81 13.89
N ASP A 187 65.77 4.75 13.55
CA ASP A 187 66.99 4.82 12.75
C ASP A 187 66.69 5.07 11.26
N SER A 188 67.49 5.97 10.71
CA SER A 188 67.56 6.31 9.29
C SER A 188 68.62 5.43 8.63
N SER A 189 68.29 4.69 7.57
CA SER A 189 69.29 4.39 6.53
C SER A 189 68.64 4.07 5.17
N SER A 190 69.14 4.82 4.21
CA SER A 190 68.94 4.84 2.76
C SER A 190 69.41 3.57 2.04
N SER A 191 68.73 3.19 0.95
CA SER A 191 69.40 2.89 -0.33
C SER A 191 68.40 2.75 -1.49
N LEU A 192 68.62 3.57 -2.52
CA LEU A 192 67.99 3.53 -3.84
C LEU A 192 68.53 2.36 -4.69
N PRO A 193 67.75 1.82 -5.65
CA PRO A 193 68.29 1.19 -6.84
C PRO A 193 68.15 2.09 -8.10
N PRO A 194 69.03 1.90 -9.11
CA PRO A 194 69.36 2.92 -10.10
C PRO A 194 68.47 2.92 -11.36
N GLN A 195 68.37 4.09 -11.98
CA GLN A 195 67.86 4.32 -13.34
C GLN A 195 68.79 3.73 -14.42
N PRO A 196 68.25 3.32 -15.59
CA PRO A 196 69.00 3.19 -16.82
C PRO A 196 68.80 4.39 -17.77
N ALA A 197 69.84 4.72 -18.53
CA ALA A 197 69.87 5.65 -19.66
C ALA A 197 70.57 4.96 -20.88
N PRO A 198 70.72 5.59 -22.07
CA PRO A 198 69.70 6.05 -23.04
C PRO A 198 69.99 5.55 -24.49
N SER A 199 69.24 6.09 -25.48
CA SER A 199 69.39 6.06 -26.98
C SER A 199 68.51 5.03 -27.73
N ARG A 200 67.76 5.34 -28.80
CA ARG A 200 68.07 6.11 -30.04
C ARG A 200 66.83 6.79 -30.71
N LYS A 201 67.11 7.87 -31.47
CA LYS A 201 66.26 8.67 -32.40
C LYS A 201 65.70 7.82 -33.57
N GLY A 202 64.59 8.05 -34.29
CA GLY A 202 63.50 9.05 -34.46
C GLY A 202 62.51 8.44 -35.52
N PRO A 203 61.68 9.15 -36.32
CA PRO A 203 61.09 10.50 -36.23
C PRO A 203 59.53 10.49 -36.19
N ALA A 204 58.92 11.58 -35.73
CA ALA A 204 57.52 11.97 -36.05
C ALA A 204 57.60 13.04 -37.18
N PRO A 205 56.57 13.34 -38.02
CA PRO A 205 55.17 13.58 -37.58
C PRO A 205 54.04 13.23 -38.60
N GLN A 206 52.79 13.12 -38.12
CA GLN A 206 51.65 13.91 -38.60
C GLN A 206 50.40 13.72 -37.70
N PRO A 207 49.52 14.74 -37.59
CA PRO A 207 48.49 14.81 -36.56
C PRO A 207 47.23 14.07 -36.99
N HIS A 208 46.84 13.06 -36.23
CA HIS A 208 45.49 12.50 -36.32
C HIS A 208 44.52 13.48 -35.68
N SER A 209 43.53 13.91 -36.46
CA SER A 209 42.35 14.63 -36.03
C SER A 209 41.67 13.94 -34.84
N PRO A 210 41.20 14.66 -33.81
CA PRO A 210 40.28 14.07 -32.84
C PRO A 210 38.92 13.95 -33.53
N THR A 211 38.62 12.76 -34.06
CA THR A 211 37.29 12.42 -34.55
C THR A 211 36.69 11.43 -33.57
N ARG A 212 35.80 11.91 -32.71
CA ARG A 212 34.54 11.29 -32.24
C ARG A 212 34.11 11.97 -30.94
N SER A 213 33.14 12.86 -31.04
CA SER A 213 32.24 13.20 -29.95
C SER A 213 31.67 11.90 -29.38
N ALA A 214 32.02 11.56 -28.14
CA ALA A 214 31.37 10.48 -27.42
C ALA A 214 29.95 10.96 -27.08
N SER A 215 28.95 10.52 -27.85
CA SER A 215 27.55 10.83 -27.59
C SER A 215 27.16 10.28 -26.22
N VAL A 216 26.42 11.08 -25.44
CA VAL A 216 25.86 10.66 -24.16
C VAL A 216 25.03 9.39 -24.33
N PRO A 217 25.27 8.33 -23.52
CA PRO A 217 24.45 7.13 -23.55
C PRO A 217 22.97 7.46 -23.26
N THR A 218 22.06 6.81 -23.97
CA THR A 218 20.61 6.94 -23.74
C THR A 218 20.17 6.44 -22.37
N THR A 219 21.05 5.74 -21.64
CA THR A 219 20.82 5.17 -20.31
C THR A 219 21.22 6.12 -19.17
N THR A 220 21.94 7.20 -19.47
CA THR A 220 22.51 8.09 -18.47
C THR A 220 21.46 8.72 -17.55
N GLY A 221 20.28 9.08 -18.09
CA GLY A 221 19.18 9.60 -17.28
C GLY A 221 18.69 8.58 -16.23
N ALA A 222 18.48 7.33 -16.64
CA ALA A 222 18.04 6.26 -15.75
C ALA A 222 19.09 5.94 -14.67
N GLU A 223 20.38 5.90 -15.05
CA GLU A 223 21.49 5.67 -14.12
C GLU A 223 21.58 6.79 -13.06
N LEU A 224 21.40 8.05 -13.47
CA LEU A 224 21.42 9.19 -12.53
C LEU A 224 20.22 9.15 -11.57
N ILE A 225 19.02 8.79 -12.05
CA ILE A 225 17.84 8.62 -11.19
C ILE A 225 18.12 7.56 -10.13
N GLU A 226 18.63 6.39 -10.53
CA GLU A 226 18.95 5.28 -9.64
C GLU A 226 20.02 5.68 -8.61
N LEU A 227 21.07 6.39 -9.03
CA LEU A 227 22.12 6.88 -8.15
C LEU A 227 21.59 7.88 -7.12
N VAL A 228 20.74 8.83 -7.53
CA VAL A 228 20.13 9.77 -6.59
C VAL A 228 19.26 9.01 -5.60
N ARG A 229 18.36 8.17 -6.10
CA ARG A 229 17.42 7.39 -5.28
C ARG A 229 18.15 6.54 -4.23
N LYS A 230 19.16 5.77 -4.64
CA LYS A 230 19.95 4.91 -3.74
C LYS A 230 20.67 5.69 -2.64
N ASN A 231 21.13 6.90 -2.92
CA ASN A 231 21.92 7.69 -1.97
C ASN A 231 21.08 8.67 -1.13
N THR A 232 19.86 9.01 -1.55
CA THR A 232 19.04 10.02 -0.88
C THR A 232 17.70 9.49 -0.34
N GLY A 233 17.26 8.29 -0.76
CA GLY A 233 15.95 7.74 -0.40
C GLY A 233 14.76 8.52 -0.99
N LEU A 234 14.97 9.33 -2.03
CA LEU A 234 13.90 10.08 -2.70
C LEU A 234 13.04 9.14 -3.55
N SER A 235 11.74 9.46 -3.72
CA SER A 235 10.88 8.74 -4.68
C SER A 235 11.43 8.81 -6.11
N TYR A 236 11.02 7.90 -6.98
CA TYR A 236 11.43 7.89 -8.39
C TYR A 236 11.11 9.23 -9.08
N ASP A 237 9.89 9.74 -8.89
CA ASP A 237 9.49 11.04 -9.45
C ASP A 237 10.30 12.20 -8.85
N MET A 238 10.54 12.20 -7.54
CA MET A 238 11.36 13.24 -6.89
C MET A 238 12.83 13.18 -7.33
N SER A 239 13.36 11.98 -7.57
CA SER A 239 14.70 11.76 -8.11
C SER A 239 14.79 12.24 -9.55
N ARG A 240 13.79 11.96 -10.40
CA ARG A 240 13.69 12.50 -11.77
C ARG A 240 13.65 14.03 -11.78
N VAL A 241 12.86 14.63 -10.88
CA VAL A 241 12.80 16.10 -10.72
C VAL A 241 14.14 16.65 -10.27
N ALA A 242 14.78 16.05 -9.27
CA ALA A 242 16.09 16.49 -8.77
C ALA A 242 17.16 16.47 -9.87
N VAL A 243 17.27 15.36 -10.60
CA VAL A 243 18.20 15.24 -11.74
C VAL A 243 17.86 16.28 -12.81
N GLY A 244 16.59 16.43 -13.18
CA GLY A 244 16.15 17.40 -14.19
C GLY A 244 16.47 18.85 -13.81
N VAL A 245 16.27 19.24 -12.55
CA VAL A 245 16.60 20.59 -12.06
C VAL A 245 18.11 20.85 -12.10
N VAL A 246 18.91 19.89 -11.61
CA VAL A 246 20.37 20.03 -11.59
C VAL A 246 20.93 20.09 -13.03
N VAL A 247 20.53 19.15 -13.89
CA VAL A 247 20.99 19.09 -15.28
C VAL A 247 20.52 20.32 -16.07
N GLY A 248 19.27 20.76 -15.90
CA GLY A 248 18.74 21.95 -16.54
C GLY A 248 19.48 23.23 -16.12
N HIS A 249 19.83 23.37 -14.83
CA HIS A 249 20.63 24.51 -14.38
C HIS A 249 22.06 24.48 -14.94
N LEU A 250 22.69 23.29 -14.98
CA LEU A 250 24.00 23.12 -15.61
C LEU A 250 23.97 23.42 -17.11
N GLN A 251 22.88 23.08 -17.80
CA GLN A 251 22.69 23.38 -19.22
C GLN A 251 22.66 24.89 -19.48
N ALA A 252 21.93 25.65 -18.63
CA ALA A 252 21.87 27.10 -18.72
C ALA A 252 23.21 27.78 -18.37
N THR A 253 23.98 27.18 -17.46
CA THR A 253 25.22 27.78 -16.94
C THR A 253 26.46 27.40 -17.76
N ILE A 254 26.42 26.27 -18.47
CA ILE A 254 27.55 25.72 -19.23
C ILE A 254 27.16 25.55 -20.73
N PRO A 255 27.18 26.63 -21.53
CA PRO A 255 26.78 26.58 -22.94
C PRO A 255 27.57 25.57 -23.79
N LYS A 256 28.82 25.28 -23.39
CA LYS A 256 29.69 24.31 -24.10
C LYS A 256 29.25 22.86 -23.94
N ALA A 257 28.52 22.53 -22.88
CA ALA A 257 28.00 21.20 -22.60
C ALA A 257 26.48 21.11 -22.84
N ALA A 258 25.86 22.17 -23.36
CA ALA A 258 24.41 22.28 -23.43
C ALA A 258 23.76 21.19 -24.30
N ALA A 259 24.41 20.80 -25.41
CA ALA A 259 23.92 19.73 -26.29
C ALA A 259 23.97 18.36 -25.61
N ASP A 260 25.05 18.06 -24.87
CA ASP A 260 25.19 16.79 -24.14
C ASP A 260 24.19 16.72 -22.96
N LEU A 261 24.01 17.82 -22.23
CA LEU A 261 23.04 17.92 -21.14
C LEU A 261 21.59 17.87 -21.65
N GLU A 262 21.32 18.38 -22.86
CA GLU A 262 20.02 18.22 -23.52
C GLU A 262 19.73 16.74 -23.79
N GLN A 263 20.71 15.97 -24.26
CA GLN A 263 20.56 14.52 -24.45
C GLN A 263 20.30 13.80 -23.12
N VAL A 264 20.93 14.22 -22.01
CA VAL A 264 20.59 13.70 -20.68
C VAL A 264 19.14 14.02 -20.32
N LEU A 265 18.68 15.26 -20.52
CA LEU A 265 17.29 15.64 -20.24
C LEU A 265 16.28 14.88 -21.10
N LEU A 266 16.59 14.67 -22.38
CA LEU A 266 15.76 13.85 -23.28
C LEU A 266 15.71 12.39 -22.79
N SER A 267 16.84 11.83 -22.34
CA SER A 267 16.87 10.47 -21.78
C SER A 267 16.02 10.29 -20.51
N LEU A 268 15.80 11.35 -19.71
CA LEU A 268 14.90 11.32 -18.54
C LEU A 268 13.41 11.27 -18.92
N VAL A 269 13.09 11.69 -20.14
CA VAL A 269 11.71 11.71 -20.67
C VAL A 269 11.44 10.42 -21.46
N GLU A 270 12.40 9.99 -22.27
CA GLU A 270 12.31 8.77 -23.09
C GLU A 270 12.40 7.47 -22.26
N SER A 271 12.92 7.53 -21.02
CA SER A 271 13.05 6.35 -20.14
C SER A 271 11.73 5.72 -19.71
N LYS A 272 10.57 6.37 -19.92
CA LYS A 272 9.26 5.79 -19.62
C LYS A 272 8.95 4.53 -20.42
N ASP A 273 9.45 4.42 -21.65
CA ASP A 273 9.16 3.29 -22.53
C ASP A 273 10.23 2.19 -22.49
N MET A 274 11.35 2.43 -21.80
CA MET A 274 12.53 1.58 -21.82
C MET A 274 12.88 1.03 -20.43
N SER A 275 11.95 0.34 -19.77
CA SER A 275 12.23 -0.37 -18.50
C SER A 275 13.23 -1.54 -18.62
N ALA A 276 13.86 -1.69 -19.79
CA ALA A 276 14.94 -2.62 -20.11
C ALA A 276 16.30 -1.93 -20.36
N ALA A 277 16.45 -0.62 -20.10
CA ALA A 277 17.62 0.16 -20.52
C ALA A 277 18.77 0.26 -19.51
N LEU A 278 18.77 -0.47 -18.39
CA LEU A 278 20.03 -0.64 -17.66
C LEU A 278 20.89 -1.70 -18.38
N PRO A 279 22.17 -1.44 -18.68
CA PRO A 279 23.05 -2.43 -19.30
C PRO A 279 22.99 -3.77 -18.57
N ARG A 280 22.89 -4.87 -19.32
CA ARG A 280 22.83 -6.26 -18.79
C ARG A 280 23.87 -6.47 -17.68
N GLY A 281 23.41 -6.52 -16.43
CA GLY A 281 24.23 -6.78 -15.24
C GLY A 281 24.09 -5.79 -14.08
N GLN A 282 23.55 -4.58 -14.30
CA GLN A 282 23.13 -3.68 -13.21
C GLN A 282 21.63 -3.83 -12.98
N LEU A 283 21.26 -4.70 -12.03
CA LEU A 283 19.89 -4.77 -11.53
C LEU A 283 19.57 -3.47 -10.77
N CYS A 284 18.37 -2.93 -10.96
CA CYS A 284 17.84 -1.84 -10.14
C CYS A 284 17.83 -2.29 -8.67
N HIS A 285 18.22 -1.39 -7.75
CA HIS A 285 18.22 -1.69 -6.32
C HIS A 285 16.85 -2.18 -5.84
N ASP A 286 15.79 -1.51 -6.28
CA ASP A 286 14.42 -1.83 -5.88
C ASP A 286 13.97 -3.20 -6.43
N GLU A 287 14.43 -3.58 -7.62
CA GLU A 287 14.17 -4.91 -8.19
C GLU A 287 14.79 -6.01 -7.32
N GLN A 288 16.05 -5.84 -6.89
CA GLN A 288 16.72 -6.78 -6.00
C GLN A 288 16.02 -6.87 -4.63
N ARG A 289 15.59 -5.73 -4.07
CA ARG A 289 14.87 -5.70 -2.79
C ARG A 289 13.51 -6.39 -2.91
N LEU A 290 12.75 -6.14 -3.97
CA LEU A 290 11.48 -6.82 -4.23
C LEU A 290 11.67 -8.34 -4.36
N GLU A 291 12.73 -8.79 -5.05
CA GLU A 291 13.02 -10.22 -5.19
C GLU A 291 13.27 -10.88 -3.82
N VAL A 292 14.07 -10.24 -2.96
CA VAL A 292 14.34 -10.72 -1.60
C VAL A 292 13.06 -10.73 -0.76
N ILE A 293 12.32 -9.62 -0.73
CA ILE A 293 11.12 -9.48 0.10
C ILE A 293 10.06 -10.51 -0.31
N PHE A 294 9.78 -10.66 -1.61
CA PHE A 294 8.79 -11.64 -2.07
C PHE A 294 9.23 -13.08 -1.78
N ALA A 295 10.51 -13.40 -1.95
CA ALA A 295 11.02 -14.73 -1.63
C ALA A 295 10.92 -15.05 -0.14
N ASP A 296 11.28 -14.11 0.73
CA ASP A 296 11.26 -14.32 2.18
C ASP A 296 9.82 -14.35 2.72
N LEU A 297 8.91 -13.49 2.25
CA LEU A 297 7.49 -13.56 2.61
C LEU A 297 6.83 -14.87 2.13
N ALA A 298 7.22 -15.38 0.96
CA ALA A 298 6.75 -16.69 0.50
C ALA A 298 7.26 -17.83 1.39
N ARG A 299 8.52 -17.78 1.87
CA ARG A 299 9.02 -18.75 2.85
C ARG A 299 8.27 -18.69 4.17
N HIS A 300 8.00 -17.49 4.70
CA HIS A 300 7.21 -17.33 5.92
C HIS A 300 5.79 -17.90 5.78
N ARG A 301 5.19 -17.82 4.59
CA ARG A 301 3.91 -18.49 4.28
C ARG A 301 4.03 -20.01 4.38
N ASP A 302 5.05 -20.58 3.74
CA ASP A 302 5.28 -22.04 3.77
C ASP A 302 5.60 -22.53 5.20
N ASP A 303 6.33 -21.74 5.98
CA ASP A 303 6.62 -22.02 7.39
C ASP A 303 5.36 -21.93 8.26
N ALA A 304 4.51 -20.93 8.06
CA ALA A 304 3.22 -20.81 8.75
C ALA A 304 2.31 -22.02 8.47
N GLN A 305 2.41 -22.60 7.27
CA GLN A 305 1.71 -23.83 6.91
C GLN A 305 2.32 -25.08 7.60
N GLN A 306 3.59 -25.03 7.99
CA GLN A 306 4.33 -26.18 8.54
C GLN A 306 4.55 -26.15 10.07
N ARG A 307 4.50 -25.01 10.77
CA ARG A 307 4.81 -24.90 12.22
C ARG A 307 4.00 -23.80 12.95
N SER A 308 3.51 -24.12 14.15
CA SER A 308 2.65 -23.27 14.97
C SER A 308 3.36 -22.49 16.11
N TRP A 309 4.63 -22.77 16.43
CA TRP A 309 5.30 -22.20 17.63
C TRP A 309 6.26 -21.02 17.37
N ALA A 310 6.82 -20.86 16.16
CA ALA A 310 7.81 -19.80 15.85
C ALA A 310 7.20 -18.46 15.39
N LEU A 311 5.88 -18.42 15.16
CA LEU A 311 5.20 -17.29 14.51
C LEU A 311 5.21 -15.97 15.30
N TYR A 312 5.48 -16.01 16.61
CA TYR A 312 5.43 -14.82 17.47
C TYR A 312 6.75 -14.03 17.49
N GLU A 313 7.89 -14.65 17.18
CA GLU A 313 9.20 -13.97 17.20
C GLU A 313 9.44 -13.13 15.93
N ASP A 314 8.83 -13.51 14.80
CA ASP A 314 9.08 -12.86 13.50
C ASP A 314 8.18 -11.63 13.23
N HIS A 315 7.33 -11.23 14.16
CA HIS A 315 6.34 -10.15 13.91
C HIS A 315 7.00 -8.86 13.41
N ALA A 316 8.07 -8.43 14.09
CA ALA A 316 8.79 -7.20 13.74
C ALA A 316 9.48 -7.32 12.38
N LEU A 317 10.05 -8.49 12.07
CA LEU A 317 10.71 -8.76 10.80
C LEU A 317 9.73 -8.71 9.62
N ILE A 318 8.59 -9.39 9.75
CA ILE A 318 7.55 -9.40 8.72
C ILE A 318 6.96 -8.00 8.55
N ALA A 319 6.72 -7.27 9.64
CA ALA A 319 6.26 -5.88 9.56
C ALA A 319 7.27 -5.00 8.79
N CYS A 320 8.58 -5.15 9.03
CA CYS A 320 9.61 -4.43 8.29
C CYS A 320 9.57 -4.77 6.80
N TYR A 321 9.45 -6.06 6.44
CA TYR A 321 9.33 -6.47 5.04
C TYR A 321 8.10 -5.90 4.36
N LEU A 322 6.94 -5.92 5.02
CA LEU A 322 5.70 -5.36 4.45
C LEU A 322 5.74 -3.83 4.35
N GLN A 323 6.35 -3.15 5.31
CA GLN A 323 6.55 -1.70 5.26
C GLN A 323 7.49 -1.30 4.13
N GLU A 324 8.61 -2.01 3.98
CA GLU A 324 9.55 -1.79 2.89
C GLU A 324 8.90 -2.11 1.54
N LEU A 325 8.13 -3.20 1.45
CA LEU A 325 7.36 -3.54 0.25
C LEU A 325 6.39 -2.41 -0.12
N LEU A 326 5.61 -1.93 0.84
CA LEU A 326 4.67 -0.83 0.62
C LEU A 326 5.39 0.45 0.14
N GLN A 327 6.52 0.77 0.76
CA GLN A 327 7.33 1.92 0.38
C GLN A 327 7.84 1.78 -1.06
N ILE A 328 8.39 0.61 -1.43
CA ILE A 328 8.88 0.37 -2.79
C ILE A 328 7.72 0.46 -3.79
N LEU A 329 6.58 -0.19 -3.54
CA LEU A 329 5.42 -0.16 -4.43
C LEU A 329 4.83 1.24 -4.63
N THR A 330 5.04 2.15 -3.67
CA THR A 330 4.53 3.53 -3.73
C THR A 330 5.54 4.49 -4.36
N ASP A 331 6.83 4.33 -4.04
CA ASP A 331 7.86 5.33 -4.34
C ASP A 331 8.79 4.94 -5.50
N ALA A 332 8.88 3.66 -5.88
CA ALA A 332 9.79 3.18 -6.92
C ALA A 332 9.26 3.40 -8.33
N ASP A 333 10.06 3.00 -9.32
CA ASP A 333 9.62 2.99 -10.72
C ASP A 333 8.42 2.02 -10.88
N PRO A 334 7.23 2.52 -11.29
CA PRO A 334 6.05 1.68 -11.46
C PRO A 334 6.25 0.51 -12.43
N GLU A 335 7.11 0.65 -13.44
CA GLU A 335 7.38 -0.45 -14.40
C GLU A 335 8.15 -1.60 -13.75
N VAL A 336 9.08 -1.30 -12.84
CA VAL A 336 9.81 -2.31 -12.07
C VAL A 336 8.84 -3.05 -11.15
N CYS A 337 8.02 -2.31 -10.40
CA CYS A 337 7.00 -2.90 -9.53
C CYS A 337 6.02 -3.78 -10.31
N LYS A 338 5.49 -3.31 -11.44
CA LYS A 338 4.59 -4.08 -12.31
C LYS A 338 5.24 -5.37 -12.80
N ARG A 339 6.49 -5.30 -13.27
CA ARG A 339 7.22 -6.48 -13.77
C ARG A 339 7.41 -7.51 -12.66
N MET A 340 7.82 -7.07 -11.48
CA MET A 340 8.04 -7.95 -10.32
C MET A 340 6.74 -8.55 -9.81
N CYS A 341 5.66 -7.78 -9.71
CA CYS A 341 4.34 -8.29 -9.31
C CYS A 341 3.77 -9.29 -10.33
N ARG A 342 4.07 -9.15 -11.62
CA ARG A 342 3.63 -10.07 -12.70
C ARG A 342 4.56 -11.26 -12.92
N ALA A 343 5.70 -11.30 -12.24
CA ALA A 343 6.68 -12.36 -12.40
C ALA A 343 6.00 -13.73 -12.18
N LYS A 344 6.34 -14.70 -13.04
CA LYS A 344 5.81 -16.08 -12.97
C LYS A 344 4.28 -16.15 -12.84
N GLN A 345 3.55 -15.43 -13.70
CA GLN A 345 2.07 -15.38 -13.68
C GLN A 345 1.50 -14.83 -12.37
N SER A 346 2.12 -13.78 -11.85
CA SER A 346 1.72 -13.13 -10.60
C SER A 346 1.83 -14.01 -9.34
N GLU A 347 2.74 -14.99 -9.35
CA GLU A 347 3.05 -15.84 -8.18
C GLU A 347 3.32 -15.02 -6.90
N PRO A 348 4.10 -13.91 -6.92
CA PRO A 348 4.34 -13.12 -5.70
C PRO A 348 3.06 -12.55 -5.10
N VAL A 349 2.15 -12.06 -5.94
CA VAL A 349 0.86 -11.49 -5.52
C VAL A 349 -0.03 -12.58 -4.93
N LEU A 350 -0.14 -13.72 -5.60
CA LEU A 350 -0.94 -14.86 -5.13
C LEU A 350 -0.38 -15.45 -3.83
N SER A 351 0.94 -15.50 -3.67
CA SER A 351 1.57 -15.93 -2.42
C SER A 351 1.22 -15.01 -1.25
N LEU A 352 1.20 -13.68 -1.47
CA LEU A 352 0.74 -12.73 -0.45
C LEU A 352 -0.74 -12.88 -0.12
N VAL A 353 -1.60 -13.17 -1.10
CA VAL A 353 -3.02 -13.48 -0.86
C VAL A 353 -3.17 -14.72 0.03
N SER A 354 -2.44 -15.79 -0.28
CA SER A 354 -2.43 -16.99 0.56
C SER A 354 -1.86 -16.71 1.96
N TYR A 355 -0.86 -15.84 2.08
CA TYR A 355 -0.34 -15.42 3.38
C TYR A 355 -1.36 -14.62 4.19
N TYR A 356 -2.10 -13.70 3.57
CA TYR A 356 -3.19 -12.95 4.21
C TYR A 356 -4.26 -13.88 4.81
N GLN A 357 -4.59 -14.97 4.10
CA GLN A 357 -5.57 -15.95 4.58
C GLN A 357 -5.14 -16.62 5.88
N MET A 358 -3.84 -16.92 6.03
CA MET A 358 -3.26 -17.60 7.20
C MET A 358 -2.88 -16.65 8.34
N GLU A 359 -2.64 -15.38 8.03
CA GLU A 359 -2.22 -14.39 9.03
C GLU A 359 -3.41 -13.98 9.91
N HIS A 360 -3.23 -13.97 11.23
CA HIS A 360 -4.28 -13.59 12.20
C HIS A 360 -4.00 -12.26 12.88
N ARG A 361 -2.75 -11.76 12.83
CA ARG A 361 -2.36 -10.51 13.48
C ARG A 361 -2.87 -9.31 12.69
N VAL A 362 -3.75 -8.54 13.32
CA VAL A 362 -4.41 -7.35 12.75
C VAL A 362 -3.41 -6.35 12.15
N SER A 363 -2.30 -6.08 12.83
CA SER A 363 -1.28 -5.13 12.36
C SER A 363 -0.63 -5.55 11.04
N LEU A 364 -0.36 -6.85 10.85
CA LEU A 364 0.18 -7.37 9.58
C LEU A 364 -0.89 -7.42 8.49
N ARG A 365 -2.13 -7.79 8.84
CA ARG A 365 -3.27 -7.71 7.90
C ARG A 365 -3.47 -6.29 7.39
N LEU A 366 -3.38 -5.28 8.24
CA LEU A 366 -3.45 -3.87 7.85
C LEU A 366 -2.35 -3.50 6.85
N LEU A 367 -1.11 -3.90 7.10
CA LEU A 367 0.00 -3.68 6.16
C LEU A 367 -0.23 -4.40 4.82
N LEU A 368 -0.72 -5.65 4.85
CA LEU A 368 -1.05 -6.40 3.64
C LEU A 368 -2.18 -5.73 2.84
N LEU A 369 -3.21 -5.21 3.50
CA LEU A 369 -4.29 -4.45 2.84
C LEU A 369 -3.75 -3.19 2.15
N GLN A 370 -2.83 -2.47 2.80
CA GLN A 370 -2.15 -1.32 2.19
C GLN A 370 -1.31 -1.74 0.98
N VAL A 371 -0.57 -2.84 1.08
CA VAL A 371 0.20 -3.43 -0.02
C VAL A 371 -0.71 -3.79 -1.20
N PHE A 372 -1.85 -4.46 -0.96
CA PHE A 372 -2.82 -4.77 -2.01
C PHE A 372 -3.41 -3.51 -2.64
N GLY A 373 -3.72 -2.49 -1.84
CA GLY A 373 -4.16 -1.18 -2.35
C GLY A 373 -3.11 -0.52 -3.26
N ALA A 374 -1.83 -0.55 -2.87
CA ALA A 374 -0.73 -0.06 -3.70
C ALA A 374 -0.61 -0.85 -5.01
N MET A 375 -0.75 -2.18 -4.96
CA MET A 375 -0.75 -3.04 -6.15
C MET A 375 -1.92 -2.72 -7.10
N CYS A 376 -3.12 -2.45 -6.58
CA CYS A 376 -4.26 -2.01 -7.40
C CYS A 376 -3.97 -0.69 -8.13
N GLY A 377 -3.17 0.20 -7.53
CA GLY A 377 -2.75 1.46 -8.15
C GLY A 377 -1.78 1.31 -9.32
N LEU A 378 -1.05 0.19 -9.41
CA LEU A 378 -0.01 -0.01 -10.43
C LEU A 378 -0.58 -0.38 -11.80
N ASP A 379 -1.53 -1.32 -11.87
CA ASP A 379 -2.01 -1.87 -13.14
C ASP A 379 -3.37 -2.60 -13.01
N SER A 380 -4.23 -2.49 -14.03
CA SER A 380 -5.50 -3.21 -14.08
C SER A 380 -5.32 -4.73 -14.09
N ALA A 381 -4.28 -5.28 -14.72
CA ALA A 381 -4.14 -6.75 -14.72
C ALA A 381 -3.85 -7.31 -13.31
N LEU A 382 -3.28 -6.50 -12.41
CA LEU A 382 -3.11 -6.88 -11.00
C LEU A 382 -4.45 -6.88 -10.29
N ILE A 383 -5.32 -5.90 -10.57
CA ILE A 383 -6.72 -5.90 -10.10
C ILE A 383 -7.43 -7.17 -10.58
N SER A 384 -7.33 -7.52 -11.87
CA SER A 384 -7.91 -8.76 -12.41
C SER A 384 -7.33 -10.00 -11.71
N THR A 385 -6.03 -10.02 -11.42
CA THR A 385 -5.40 -11.14 -10.69
C THR A 385 -5.97 -11.26 -9.27
N LEU A 386 -6.09 -10.15 -8.54
CA LEU A 386 -6.66 -10.12 -7.19
C LEU A 386 -8.14 -10.50 -7.19
N LEU A 387 -8.91 -10.01 -8.16
CA LEU A 387 -10.32 -10.33 -8.35
C LEU A 387 -10.56 -11.83 -8.60
N ASN A 388 -9.68 -12.48 -9.36
CA ASN A 388 -9.79 -13.90 -9.67
C ASN A 388 -9.16 -14.81 -8.58
N SER A 389 -8.56 -14.23 -7.55
CA SER A 389 -7.98 -14.95 -6.42
C SER A 389 -9.02 -15.21 -5.32
N ILE A 390 -8.63 -15.88 -4.22
CA ILE A 390 -9.52 -16.05 -3.06
C ILE A 390 -9.73 -14.76 -2.25
N LEU A 391 -8.97 -13.70 -2.54
CA LEU A 391 -8.93 -12.48 -1.73
C LEU A 391 -10.31 -11.83 -1.53
N PRO A 392 -11.16 -11.62 -2.55
CA PRO A 392 -12.45 -10.95 -2.36
C PRO A 392 -13.37 -11.70 -1.39
N MET A 393 -13.37 -13.04 -1.47
CA MET A 393 -14.13 -13.88 -0.55
C MET A 393 -13.62 -13.74 0.89
N GLU A 394 -12.29 -13.73 1.06
CA GLU A 394 -11.70 -13.62 2.39
C GLU A 394 -11.89 -12.26 3.01
N LEU A 395 -11.81 -11.19 2.22
CA LEU A 395 -12.09 -9.85 2.70
C LEU A 395 -13.57 -9.68 3.07
N ALA A 396 -14.51 -10.23 2.30
CA ALA A 396 -15.93 -10.21 2.65
C ALA A 396 -16.22 -10.95 3.96
N ARG A 397 -15.63 -12.15 4.12
CA ARG A 397 -15.73 -12.94 5.35
C ARG A 397 -15.12 -12.20 6.55
N ASP A 398 -13.98 -11.56 6.37
CA ASP A 398 -13.30 -10.78 7.42
C ASP A 398 -14.12 -9.56 7.85
N LEU A 399 -14.77 -8.88 6.90
CA LEU A 399 -15.62 -7.72 7.16
C LEU A 399 -16.88 -8.08 7.97
N GLN A 400 -17.46 -9.26 7.73
CA GLN A 400 -18.66 -9.72 8.44
C GLN A 400 -18.36 -10.32 9.83
N ASN A 401 -17.19 -10.92 10.03
CA ASN A 401 -16.87 -11.65 11.26
C ASN A 401 -16.10 -10.84 12.31
N ASP A 402 -15.26 -9.89 11.90
CA ASP A 402 -14.38 -9.15 12.81
C ASP A 402 -14.73 -7.65 12.81
N MET A 403 -15.79 -7.32 13.56
CA MET A 403 -16.41 -6.00 13.62
C MET A 403 -15.86 -5.09 14.74
N GLN A 404 -14.85 -5.54 15.48
CA GLN A 404 -14.29 -4.80 16.62
C GLN A 404 -13.18 -3.83 16.18
N GLU A 405 -12.46 -4.16 15.10
CA GLU A 405 -11.34 -3.37 14.62
C GLU A 405 -11.74 -2.44 13.47
N HIS A 406 -12.23 -1.24 13.84
CA HIS A 406 -12.74 -0.24 12.89
C HIS A 406 -11.75 0.11 11.77
N GLN A 407 -10.48 0.30 12.11
CA GLN A 407 -9.47 0.66 11.12
C GLN A 407 -9.30 -0.44 10.07
N LYS A 408 -9.22 -1.70 10.49
CA LYS A 408 -9.12 -2.84 9.58
C LYS A 408 -10.36 -2.93 8.69
N MET A 409 -11.57 -2.77 9.24
CA MET A 409 -12.81 -2.77 8.46
C MET A 409 -12.80 -1.73 7.35
N CYS A 410 -12.36 -0.50 7.65
CA CYS A 410 -12.25 0.57 6.66
C CYS A 410 -11.30 0.20 5.52
N TYR A 411 -10.11 -0.32 5.84
CA TYR A 411 -9.16 -0.77 4.81
C TYR A 411 -9.67 -1.98 4.02
N THR A 412 -10.34 -2.92 4.67
CA THR A 412 -10.98 -4.07 4.01
C THR A 412 -12.02 -3.59 3.00
N ALA A 413 -12.96 -2.71 3.41
CA ALA A 413 -13.97 -2.16 2.51
C ALA A 413 -13.36 -1.37 1.34
N LEU A 414 -12.32 -0.57 1.62
CA LEU A 414 -11.59 0.19 0.60
C LEU A 414 -10.92 -0.73 -0.43
N VAL A 415 -10.22 -1.77 0.01
CA VAL A 415 -9.53 -2.71 -0.88
C VAL A 415 -10.53 -3.54 -1.69
N LEU A 416 -11.64 -4.00 -1.11
CA LEU A 416 -12.71 -4.62 -1.91
C LEU A 416 -13.21 -3.65 -2.98
N ALA A 417 -13.49 -2.39 -2.64
CA ALA A 417 -13.98 -1.41 -3.60
C ALA A 417 -12.97 -1.17 -4.73
N MET A 418 -11.67 -1.11 -4.41
CA MET A 418 -10.59 -1.06 -5.39
C MET A 418 -10.58 -2.27 -6.32
N ILE A 419 -10.77 -3.48 -5.79
CA ILE A 419 -10.78 -4.72 -6.59
C ILE A 419 -11.97 -4.77 -7.56
N PHE A 420 -13.16 -4.32 -7.13
CA PHE A 420 -14.35 -4.29 -7.98
C PHE A 420 -14.44 -3.07 -8.91
N SER A 421 -13.54 -2.09 -8.76
CA SER A 421 -13.61 -0.80 -9.48
C SER A 421 -13.58 -0.89 -11.01
N MET A 422 -13.02 -1.98 -11.56
CA MET A 422 -12.94 -2.19 -13.01
C MET A 422 -14.24 -2.76 -13.63
N GLY A 423 -15.20 -3.21 -12.82
CA GLY A 423 -16.45 -3.79 -13.32
C GLY A 423 -16.30 -5.12 -14.09
N GLU A 424 -15.18 -5.83 -13.88
CA GLU A 424 -14.92 -7.14 -14.48
C GLU A 424 -15.83 -8.23 -13.91
N GLN A 425 -16.15 -9.24 -14.71
CA GLN A 425 -16.97 -10.36 -14.28
C GLN A 425 -16.30 -11.16 -13.16
N VAL A 426 -17.05 -11.42 -12.09
CA VAL A 426 -16.56 -12.11 -10.90
C VAL A 426 -16.73 -13.63 -11.08
N PRO A 427 -15.75 -14.46 -10.69
CA PRO A 427 -15.90 -15.92 -10.73
C PRO A 427 -17.09 -16.42 -9.91
N TYR A 428 -17.87 -17.36 -10.45
CA TYR A 428 -19.13 -17.82 -9.83
C TYR A 428 -19.01 -18.30 -8.37
N HIS A 429 -17.91 -18.98 -8.03
CA HIS A 429 -17.69 -19.49 -6.67
C HIS A 429 -17.51 -18.37 -5.63
N HIS A 430 -17.20 -17.14 -6.05
CA HIS A 430 -17.12 -16.02 -5.13
C HIS A 430 -18.47 -15.66 -4.52
N TYR A 431 -19.57 -15.91 -5.23
CA TYR A 431 -20.92 -15.66 -4.75
C TYR A 431 -21.32 -16.57 -3.58
N ASP A 432 -20.53 -17.58 -3.22
CA ASP A 432 -20.74 -18.33 -1.97
C ASP A 432 -20.60 -17.41 -0.75
N HIS A 433 -19.68 -16.44 -0.81
CA HIS A 433 -19.44 -15.45 0.25
C HIS A 433 -20.00 -14.06 -0.13
N LEU A 434 -19.91 -13.66 -1.40
CA LEU A 434 -20.44 -12.42 -1.95
C LEU A 434 -21.92 -12.57 -2.34
N ASN A 435 -22.74 -13.10 -1.44
CA ASN A 435 -24.16 -13.36 -1.68
C ASN A 435 -25.07 -12.19 -1.23
N THR A 436 -26.39 -12.39 -1.31
CA THR A 436 -27.39 -11.44 -0.80
C THR A 436 -27.23 -11.11 0.68
N GLY A 437 -26.70 -12.04 1.49
CA GLY A 437 -26.37 -11.79 2.90
C GLY A 437 -25.21 -10.81 3.08
N PHE A 438 -24.22 -10.82 2.18
CA PHE A 438 -23.16 -9.82 2.15
C PHE A 438 -23.70 -8.45 1.76
N VAL A 439 -24.53 -8.36 0.72
CA VAL A 439 -25.18 -7.10 0.34
C VAL A 439 -26.06 -6.56 1.48
N GLN A 440 -26.83 -7.43 2.14
CA GLN A 440 -27.66 -7.06 3.28
C GLN A 440 -26.81 -6.48 4.41
N PHE A 441 -25.66 -7.11 4.72
CA PHE A 441 -24.72 -6.60 5.70
C PHE A 441 -24.20 -5.19 5.34
N LEU A 442 -23.84 -4.94 4.07
CA LEU A 442 -23.41 -3.60 3.66
C LEU A 442 -24.52 -2.57 3.86
N LEU A 443 -25.76 -2.92 3.51
CA LEU A 443 -26.92 -2.05 3.73
C LEU A 443 -27.20 -1.81 5.22
N ASP A 444 -27.04 -2.81 6.07
CA ASP A 444 -27.15 -2.66 7.53
C ASP A 444 -26.11 -1.65 8.05
N VAL A 445 -24.85 -1.75 7.60
CA VAL A 445 -23.79 -0.79 7.99
C VAL A 445 -24.08 0.63 7.47
N ILE A 446 -24.64 0.77 6.26
CA ILE A 446 -24.95 2.08 5.66
C ILE A 446 -26.10 2.78 6.40
N GLU A 447 -27.16 2.04 6.73
CA GLU A 447 -28.38 2.60 7.32
C GLU A 447 -28.32 2.72 8.84
N ASP A 448 -27.81 1.68 9.50
CA ASP A 448 -27.86 1.57 10.97
C ASP A 448 -26.52 1.96 11.61
N GLY A 449 -25.43 1.96 10.84
CA GLY A 449 -24.07 2.23 11.33
C GLY A 449 -23.55 1.14 12.27
N LEU A 450 -22.34 1.34 12.79
CA LEU A 450 -21.77 0.49 13.83
C LEU A 450 -21.50 1.31 15.09
N PRO A 451 -21.79 0.78 16.29
CA PRO A 451 -21.51 1.49 17.55
C PRO A 451 -20.01 1.72 17.77
N SER A 452 -19.14 0.95 17.11
CA SER A 452 -17.69 1.11 17.12
C SER A 452 -17.19 2.24 16.20
N ASP A 453 -17.99 2.70 15.23
CA ASP A 453 -17.60 3.74 14.28
C ASP A 453 -17.99 5.15 14.77
N SER A 454 -17.10 5.75 15.55
CA SER A 454 -17.26 7.16 15.95
C SER A 454 -17.00 8.17 14.83
N SER A 455 -16.41 7.73 13.71
CA SER A 455 -15.97 8.59 12.60
C SER A 455 -16.99 8.72 11.47
N GLU A 456 -18.01 7.86 11.45
CA GLU A 456 -18.99 7.71 10.36
C GLU A 456 -18.35 7.49 8.97
N GLN A 457 -17.09 7.04 8.93
CA GLN A 457 -16.35 6.83 7.69
C GLN A 457 -16.72 5.49 7.02
N LEU A 458 -17.04 4.47 7.82
CA LEU A 458 -17.32 3.14 7.29
C LEU A 458 -18.60 3.10 6.43
N PRO A 459 -19.72 3.77 6.78
CA PRO A 459 -20.89 3.88 5.91
C PRO A 459 -20.56 4.41 4.51
N ASP A 460 -19.73 5.44 4.40
CA ASP A 460 -19.33 6.00 3.09
C ASP A 460 -18.49 5.00 2.29
N LEU A 461 -17.57 4.29 2.94
CA LEU A 461 -16.80 3.22 2.30
C LEU A 461 -17.69 2.05 1.85
N CYS A 462 -18.72 1.70 2.63
CA CYS A 462 -19.70 0.69 2.26
C CYS A 462 -20.57 1.12 1.08
N VAL A 463 -20.94 2.41 0.96
CA VAL A 463 -21.60 2.94 -0.25
C VAL A 463 -20.68 2.77 -1.46
N ASN A 464 -19.40 3.14 -1.35
CA ASN A 464 -18.44 2.99 -2.44
C ASN A 464 -18.26 1.52 -2.84
N LEU A 465 -18.19 0.63 -1.86
CA LEU A 465 -18.10 -0.81 -2.09
C LEU A 465 -19.36 -1.36 -2.76
N LEU A 466 -20.54 -0.94 -2.33
CA LEU A 466 -21.81 -1.34 -2.95
C LEU A 466 -21.87 -0.91 -4.42
N LEU A 467 -21.46 0.34 -4.71
CA LEU A 467 -21.38 0.87 -6.07
C LEU A 467 -20.37 0.11 -6.93
N ALA A 468 -19.17 -0.15 -6.40
CA ALA A 468 -18.13 -0.90 -7.08
C ALA A 468 -18.57 -2.34 -7.37
N PHE A 469 -19.14 -3.02 -6.38
CA PHE A 469 -19.68 -4.36 -6.54
C PHE A 469 -20.82 -4.38 -7.56
N ASN A 470 -21.66 -3.34 -7.64
CA ASN A 470 -22.74 -3.32 -8.62
C ASN A 470 -22.24 -3.19 -10.08
N LEU A 471 -21.03 -2.68 -10.34
CA LEU A 471 -20.55 -2.43 -11.71
C LEU A 471 -20.56 -3.68 -12.61
N HIS A 472 -20.16 -4.85 -12.08
CA HIS A 472 -20.05 -6.08 -12.87
C HIS A 472 -21.40 -6.75 -13.16
N LEU A 473 -22.47 -6.38 -12.45
CA LEU A 473 -23.80 -6.97 -12.61
C LEU A 473 -24.53 -6.34 -13.81
N THR A 474 -24.34 -6.91 -15.00
CA THR A 474 -24.81 -6.31 -16.26
C THR A 474 -26.29 -6.48 -16.55
N VAL A 475 -26.96 -7.44 -15.90
CA VAL A 475 -28.39 -7.75 -16.13
C VAL A 475 -29.21 -7.33 -14.90
N PRO A 476 -30.03 -6.26 -14.99
CA PRO A 476 -30.80 -5.76 -13.84
C PRO A 476 -31.74 -6.79 -13.20
N GLU A 477 -32.36 -7.66 -14.00
CA GLU A 477 -33.31 -8.69 -13.49
C GLU A 477 -32.64 -9.70 -12.55
N ASN A 478 -31.38 -10.05 -12.82
CA ASN A 478 -30.58 -10.98 -12.02
C ASN A 478 -29.66 -10.26 -11.04
N ASN A 479 -29.80 -8.95 -10.90
CA ASN A 479 -28.94 -8.15 -10.05
C ASN A 479 -29.29 -8.40 -8.57
N MET A 480 -28.41 -9.10 -7.87
CA MET A 480 -28.61 -9.42 -6.45
C MET A 480 -28.66 -8.18 -5.54
N VAL A 481 -28.00 -7.08 -5.94
CA VAL A 481 -28.07 -5.81 -5.20
C VAL A 481 -29.49 -5.27 -5.27
N MET A 482 -30.07 -5.21 -6.48
CA MET A 482 -31.45 -4.76 -6.68
C MET A 482 -32.47 -5.69 -5.98
N GLN A 483 -32.30 -7.01 -6.08
CA GLN A 483 -33.16 -7.97 -5.39
C GLN A 483 -33.12 -7.83 -3.85
N THR A 484 -31.98 -7.42 -3.30
CA THR A 484 -31.83 -7.18 -1.86
C THR A 484 -32.44 -5.84 -1.45
N LEU A 485 -32.26 -4.80 -2.26
CA LEU A 485 -32.89 -3.48 -2.06
C LEU A 485 -34.41 -3.57 -2.03
N ILE A 486 -35.03 -4.29 -2.97
CA ILE A 486 -36.50 -4.47 -3.03
C ILE A 486 -37.06 -5.10 -1.75
N LYS A 487 -36.30 -5.99 -1.10
CA LYS A 487 -36.74 -6.66 0.13
C LYS A 487 -36.59 -5.79 1.37
N ARG A 488 -35.83 -4.69 1.30
CA ARG A 488 -35.53 -3.83 2.43
C ARG A 488 -36.53 -2.69 2.51
N HIS A 489 -37.08 -2.43 3.69
CA HIS A 489 -38.08 -1.39 3.90
C HIS A 489 -37.50 0.01 4.20
N ASN A 490 -36.24 0.09 4.66
CA ASN A 490 -35.58 1.34 5.02
C ASN A 490 -34.19 1.42 4.35
N VAL A 491 -34.08 2.32 3.37
CA VAL A 491 -32.86 2.59 2.58
C VAL A 491 -32.64 4.10 2.41
N LYS A 492 -33.04 4.86 3.44
CA LYS A 492 -33.09 6.32 3.38
C LYS A 492 -31.69 6.93 3.34
N ILE A 493 -30.76 6.43 4.15
CA ILE A 493 -29.40 6.96 4.21
C ILE A 493 -28.66 6.70 2.90
N LEU A 494 -28.86 5.51 2.33
CA LEU A 494 -28.33 5.16 1.01
C LEU A 494 -28.88 6.09 -0.07
N SER A 495 -30.21 6.27 -0.15
CA SER A 495 -30.81 7.10 -1.20
C SER A 495 -30.35 8.57 -1.11
N GLU A 496 -30.26 9.13 0.09
CA GLU A 496 -29.72 10.48 0.33
C GLU A 496 -28.24 10.59 -0.09
N LYS A 497 -27.40 9.62 0.28
CA LYS A 497 -25.97 9.61 -0.10
C LYS A 497 -25.78 9.45 -1.61
N ILE A 498 -26.56 8.60 -2.27
CA ILE A 498 -26.53 8.45 -3.73
C ILE A 498 -26.92 9.76 -4.43
N LEU A 499 -27.95 10.46 -3.95
CA LEU A 499 -28.31 11.78 -4.48
C LEU A 499 -27.22 12.83 -4.28
N LEU A 500 -26.55 12.82 -3.12
CA LEU A 500 -25.43 13.71 -2.85
C LEU A 500 -24.28 13.47 -3.84
N LEU A 501 -23.94 12.20 -4.09
CA LEU A 501 -22.91 11.82 -5.08
C LEU A 501 -23.32 12.23 -6.49
N LEU A 502 -24.57 11.99 -6.89
CA LEU A 502 -25.10 12.40 -8.20
C LEU A 502 -25.03 13.92 -8.39
N ASN A 503 -25.33 14.69 -7.34
CA ASN A 503 -25.28 16.15 -7.40
C ASN A 503 -23.85 16.68 -7.54
N ARG A 504 -22.86 16.03 -6.90
CA ARG A 504 -21.43 16.37 -7.06
C ARG A 504 -20.90 16.01 -8.45
N GLY A 505 -21.48 15.01 -9.11
CA GLY A 505 -21.02 14.52 -10.42
C GLY A 505 -19.66 13.80 -10.33
N GLU A 506 -19.27 13.38 -9.14
CA GLU A 506 -18.02 12.63 -8.88
C GLU A 506 -18.34 11.14 -8.80
N ASP A 507 -17.48 10.31 -9.41
CA ASP A 507 -17.54 8.86 -9.26
C ASP A 507 -16.59 8.41 -8.13
N PRO A 508 -17.11 7.98 -6.97
CA PRO A 508 -16.27 7.57 -5.85
C PRO A 508 -15.55 6.22 -6.10
N VAL A 509 -15.97 5.45 -7.10
CA VAL A 509 -15.38 4.15 -7.45
C VAL A 509 -14.24 4.31 -8.46
N CYS A 510 -14.22 5.41 -9.23
CA CYS A 510 -13.17 5.71 -10.20
C CYS A 510 -11.87 6.20 -9.51
N ILE A 511 -11.27 5.33 -8.69
CA ILE A 511 -10.05 5.60 -7.93
C ILE A 511 -8.82 5.59 -8.85
N PHE A 512 -8.82 4.73 -9.87
CA PHE A 512 -7.70 4.52 -10.77
C PHE A 512 -8.02 4.91 -12.22
N LYS A 513 -6.98 5.35 -12.95
CA LYS A 513 -7.08 5.75 -14.36
C LYS A 513 -6.69 4.62 -15.31
N HIS A 514 -7.08 3.39 -14.96
CA HIS A 514 -6.76 2.21 -15.76
C HIS A 514 -7.62 2.13 -17.02
N THR A 515 -7.13 1.38 -18.01
CA THR A 515 -7.85 1.12 -19.26
C THR A 515 -8.27 -0.34 -19.35
N PRO A 516 -9.48 -0.65 -19.85
CA PRO A 516 -10.55 0.27 -20.26
C PRO A 516 -11.23 0.96 -19.06
N PRO A 517 -11.75 2.20 -19.21
CA PRO A 517 -12.46 2.87 -18.13
C PRO A 517 -13.79 2.16 -17.85
N ALA A 518 -14.11 1.96 -16.56
CA ALA A 518 -15.41 1.46 -16.14
C ALA A 518 -16.52 2.50 -16.36
N PRO A 519 -17.78 2.08 -16.50
CA PRO A 519 -18.93 2.98 -16.49
C PRO A 519 -19.01 3.77 -15.18
N HIS A 520 -19.61 4.95 -15.22
CA HIS A 520 -19.79 5.77 -14.02
C HIS A 520 -20.67 5.03 -13.00
N SER A 521 -20.11 4.69 -11.83
CA SER A 521 -20.72 3.76 -10.89
C SER A 521 -22.09 4.21 -10.36
N VAL A 522 -22.21 5.49 -9.99
CA VAL A 522 -23.46 6.10 -9.50
C VAL A 522 -24.56 6.09 -10.57
N LEU A 523 -24.23 6.51 -11.80
CA LEU A 523 -25.20 6.54 -12.90
C LEU A 523 -25.64 5.13 -13.29
N LYS A 524 -24.69 4.19 -13.38
CA LYS A 524 -24.98 2.78 -13.65
C LYS A 524 -25.88 2.19 -12.55
N PHE A 525 -25.58 2.44 -11.28
CA PHE A 525 -26.40 1.99 -10.17
C PHE A 525 -27.82 2.55 -10.23
N LEU A 526 -27.98 3.84 -10.51
CA LEU A 526 -29.30 4.45 -10.66
C LEU A 526 -30.07 3.88 -11.85
N GLN A 527 -29.41 3.65 -13.00
CA GLN A 527 -30.04 3.01 -14.15
C GLN A 527 -30.56 1.61 -13.80
N ASP A 528 -29.81 0.82 -13.02
CA ASP A 528 -30.29 -0.48 -12.51
C ASP A 528 -31.48 -0.33 -11.55
N VAL A 529 -31.45 0.66 -10.66
CA VAL A 529 -32.56 0.94 -9.73
C VAL A 529 -33.84 1.27 -10.52
N PHE A 530 -33.73 2.07 -11.58
CA PHE A 530 -34.87 2.45 -12.43
C PHE A 530 -35.16 1.45 -13.57
N ALA A 531 -34.51 0.28 -13.57
CA ALA A 531 -34.85 -0.79 -14.50
C ALA A 531 -36.16 -1.52 -14.12
N SER A 532 -36.56 -1.46 -12.83
CA SER A 532 -37.82 -2.02 -12.33
C SER A 532 -38.58 -1.01 -11.48
N ARG A 533 -39.91 -1.07 -11.52
CA ARG A 533 -40.79 -0.25 -10.67
C ARG A 533 -40.59 -0.58 -9.19
N ASP A 534 -40.32 -1.84 -8.86
CA ASP A 534 -40.20 -2.28 -7.48
C ASP A 534 -38.95 -1.69 -6.82
N SER A 535 -37.81 -1.67 -7.52
CA SER A 535 -36.57 -1.06 -7.04
C SER A 535 -36.63 0.46 -7.05
N ALA A 536 -37.37 1.09 -7.97
CA ALA A 536 -37.53 2.54 -8.00
C ALA A 536 -38.24 3.10 -6.74
N THR A 537 -38.99 2.27 -6.00
CA THR A 537 -39.71 2.69 -4.79
C THR A 537 -38.80 3.12 -3.63
N ILE A 538 -37.49 2.87 -3.72
CA ILE A 538 -36.52 3.29 -2.69
C ILE A 538 -36.37 4.81 -2.59
N PHE A 539 -36.70 5.55 -3.66
CA PHE A 539 -36.64 7.00 -3.67
C PHE A 539 -38.02 7.58 -3.34
N TYR A 540 -38.07 8.49 -2.37
CA TYR A 540 -39.31 9.20 -2.05
C TYR A 540 -39.64 10.22 -3.14
N HIS A 541 -40.90 10.69 -3.16
CA HIS A 541 -41.34 11.68 -4.15
C HIS A 541 -40.44 12.93 -4.20
N THR A 542 -40.01 13.46 -3.05
CA THR A 542 -39.11 14.63 -3.00
C THR A 542 -37.74 14.31 -3.60
N ASP A 543 -37.18 13.14 -3.27
CA ASP A 543 -35.89 12.67 -3.78
C ASP A 543 -35.92 12.52 -5.31
N MET A 544 -37.04 12.03 -5.85
CA MET A 544 -37.26 11.94 -7.28
C MET A 544 -37.26 13.31 -7.97
N MET A 545 -37.89 14.33 -7.39
CA MET A 545 -37.86 15.68 -7.96
C MET A 545 -36.45 16.24 -8.01
N VAL A 546 -35.68 16.07 -6.93
CA VAL A 546 -34.27 16.48 -6.85
C VAL A 546 -33.42 15.75 -7.88
N MET A 547 -33.63 14.44 -8.04
CA MET A 547 -32.92 13.65 -9.05
C MET A 547 -33.20 14.15 -10.47
N ILE A 548 -34.47 14.44 -10.78
CA ILE A 548 -34.88 14.98 -12.08
C ILE A 548 -34.27 16.37 -12.30
N ASP A 549 -34.25 17.23 -11.27
CA ASP A 549 -33.60 18.54 -11.35
C ASP A 549 -32.10 18.41 -11.69
N ILE A 550 -31.40 17.48 -11.03
CA ILE A 550 -29.99 17.19 -11.30
C ILE A 550 -29.82 16.65 -12.72
N ALA A 551 -30.60 15.64 -13.12
CA ALA A 551 -30.48 15.01 -14.43
C ALA A 551 -30.74 16.01 -15.57
N VAL A 552 -31.83 16.79 -15.50
CA VAL A 552 -32.16 17.81 -16.52
C VAL A 552 -31.07 18.89 -16.59
N ARG A 553 -30.55 19.32 -15.44
CA ARG A 553 -29.43 20.28 -15.38
C ARG A 553 -28.19 19.71 -16.07
N GLN A 554 -27.77 18.50 -15.71
CA GLN A 554 -26.57 17.87 -16.28
C GLN A 554 -26.71 17.61 -17.80
N ILE A 555 -27.87 17.16 -18.28
CA ILE A 555 -28.14 16.99 -19.72
C ILE A 555 -28.03 18.34 -20.47
N SER A 556 -28.48 19.43 -19.84
CA SER A 556 -28.41 20.77 -20.42
C SER A 556 -26.99 21.34 -20.43
N ASP A 557 -26.24 21.17 -19.34
CA ASP A 557 -24.93 21.79 -19.11
C ASP A 557 -23.79 21.04 -19.83
N LEU A 558 -23.92 19.72 -20.03
CA LEU A 558 -22.89 18.92 -20.69
C LEU A 558 -22.79 19.21 -22.20
N SER A 559 -21.54 19.32 -22.66
CA SER A 559 -21.22 19.66 -24.04
C SER A 559 -21.52 18.51 -25.02
N PRO A 560 -21.77 18.83 -26.31
CA PRO A 560 -21.96 17.81 -27.34
C PRO A 560 -20.80 16.83 -27.43
N GLY A 561 -21.12 15.53 -27.34
CA GLY A 561 -20.11 14.45 -27.45
C GLY A 561 -19.35 14.13 -26.15
N ASP A 562 -19.77 14.70 -25.02
CA ASP A 562 -19.39 14.20 -23.70
C ASP A 562 -20.07 12.85 -23.43
N LYS A 563 -19.28 11.85 -23.03
CA LYS A 563 -19.76 10.49 -22.75
C LYS A 563 -20.70 10.42 -21.54
N LEU A 564 -20.64 11.38 -20.61
CA LEU A 564 -21.56 11.40 -19.47
C LEU A 564 -22.98 11.81 -19.88
N ARG A 565 -23.13 12.56 -20.97
CA ARG A 565 -24.45 13.07 -21.39
C ARG A 565 -25.40 11.93 -21.77
N MET A 566 -24.91 10.90 -22.45
CA MET A 566 -25.71 9.71 -22.77
C MET A 566 -26.13 8.93 -21.53
N GLU A 567 -25.32 8.93 -20.47
CA GLU A 567 -25.63 8.23 -19.23
C GLU A 567 -26.76 8.92 -18.46
N TYR A 568 -26.75 10.27 -18.42
CA TYR A 568 -27.86 11.05 -17.85
C TYR A 568 -29.13 10.95 -18.71
N LEU A 569 -29.02 10.92 -20.04
CA LEU A 569 -30.16 10.69 -20.94
C LEU A 569 -30.79 9.31 -20.70
N SER A 570 -29.96 8.27 -20.59
CA SER A 570 -30.40 6.91 -20.27
C SER A 570 -31.04 6.83 -18.89
N LEU A 571 -30.48 7.52 -17.88
CA LEU A 571 -31.08 7.62 -16.56
C LEU A 571 -32.47 8.29 -16.61
N MET A 572 -32.59 9.41 -17.33
CA MET A 572 -33.87 10.10 -17.48
C MET A 572 -34.90 9.22 -18.20
N HIS A 573 -34.49 8.50 -19.24
CA HIS A 573 -35.35 7.52 -19.91
C HIS A 573 -35.82 6.42 -18.95
N ALA A 574 -34.91 5.83 -18.17
CA ALA A 574 -35.24 4.81 -17.17
C ALA A 574 -36.22 5.33 -16.10
N ILE A 575 -36.02 6.56 -15.60
CA ILE A 575 -36.94 7.22 -14.66
C ILE A 575 -38.34 7.35 -15.28
N MET A 576 -38.45 7.77 -16.55
CA MET A 576 -39.73 7.91 -17.24
C MET A 576 -40.48 6.57 -17.41
N CYS A 577 -39.74 5.48 -17.60
CA CYS A 577 -40.31 4.14 -17.75
C CYS A 577 -40.78 3.52 -16.43
N SER A 578 -40.02 3.70 -15.36
CA SER A 578 -40.23 3.01 -14.08
C SER A 578 -41.02 3.81 -13.04
N THR A 579 -41.31 5.09 -13.31
CA THR A 579 -42.03 5.97 -12.35
C THR A 579 -43.27 6.61 -12.97
N ASP A 580 -44.09 7.24 -12.13
CA ASP A 580 -45.27 8.00 -12.55
C ASP A 580 -44.92 9.41 -13.06
N TYR A 581 -43.77 9.58 -13.71
CA TYR A 581 -43.25 10.87 -14.20
C TYR A 581 -44.27 11.65 -15.03
N MET A 582 -45.06 10.95 -15.85
CA MET A 582 -46.09 11.56 -16.69
C MET A 582 -47.26 12.19 -15.91
N GLN A 583 -47.44 11.85 -14.63
CA GLN A 583 -48.48 12.43 -13.79
C GLN A 583 -48.08 13.81 -13.27
N HIS A 584 -46.86 13.92 -12.72
CA HIS A 584 -46.38 15.17 -12.10
C HIS A 584 -45.64 16.10 -13.08
N LYS A 585 -45.05 15.57 -14.16
CA LYS A 585 -44.41 16.33 -15.26
C LYS A 585 -43.39 17.37 -14.80
N HIS A 586 -42.68 17.07 -13.70
CA HIS A 586 -41.68 17.97 -13.11
C HIS A 586 -40.56 18.24 -14.12
N ARG A 587 -40.21 19.51 -14.35
CA ARG A 587 -39.20 19.97 -15.34
C ARG A 587 -39.45 19.52 -16.80
N LEU A 588 -40.66 19.06 -17.14
CA LEU A 588 -40.94 18.53 -18.48
C LEU A 588 -40.70 19.55 -19.61
N SER A 589 -41.03 20.82 -19.41
CA SER A 589 -40.79 21.88 -20.40
C SER A 589 -39.30 22.05 -20.71
N ASP A 590 -38.48 22.03 -19.67
CA ASP A 590 -37.04 22.27 -19.75
C ASP A 590 -36.35 21.05 -20.38
N LEU A 591 -36.80 19.85 -20.02
CA LEU A 591 -36.38 18.60 -20.64
C LEU A 591 -36.73 18.61 -22.14
N GLN A 592 -37.98 18.93 -22.52
CA GLN A 592 -38.39 18.99 -23.92
C GLN A 592 -37.57 19.98 -24.74
N ALA A 593 -37.31 21.17 -24.20
CA ALA A 593 -36.46 22.17 -24.87
C ALA A 593 -35.02 21.66 -25.06
N THR A 594 -34.47 20.99 -24.04
CA THR A 594 -33.12 20.42 -24.09
C THR A 594 -33.03 19.26 -25.08
N LEU A 595 -34.02 18.37 -25.10
CA LEU A 595 -34.07 17.25 -26.05
C LEU A 595 -34.19 17.73 -27.51
N GLN A 596 -35.00 18.77 -27.78
CA GLN A 596 -35.08 19.40 -29.11
C GLN A 596 -33.74 20.02 -29.52
N ARG A 597 -33.05 20.69 -28.57
CA ARG A 597 -31.72 21.24 -28.80
C ARG A 597 -30.73 20.15 -29.21
N ILE A 598 -30.71 19.01 -28.52
CA ILE A 598 -29.81 17.87 -28.82
C ILE A 598 -30.09 17.28 -30.21
N LEU A 599 -31.36 17.14 -30.60
CA LEU A 599 -31.71 16.65 -31.95
C LEU A 599 -31.25 17.60 -33.07
N GLY A 600 -31.19 18.91 -32.78
CA GLY A 600 -30.71 19.93 -33.71
C GLY A 600 -29.19 20.13 -33.73
N GLU A 601 -28.41 19.40 -32.92
CA GLU A 601 -26.95 19.51 -32.92
C GLU A 601 -26.36 19.00 -34.23
N GLU A 602 -25.59 19.85 -34.91
CA GLU A 602 -24.91 19.48 -36.16
C GLU A 602 -23.66 18.64 -35.90
N ASP A 603 -23.26 17.85 -36.89
CA ASP A 603 -22.02 17.06 -36.82
C ASP A 603 -20.83 17.98 -37.12
N ASP A 604 -19.83 18.02 -36.25
CA ASP A 604 -18.60 18.76 -36.50
C ASP A 604 -17.59 17.83 -37.19
N PRO A 605 -17.22 18.08 -38.46
CA PRO A 605 -16.25 17.26 -39.18
C PRO A 605 -14.83 17.29 -38.59
N ARG A 606 -14.55 18.16 -37.61
CA ARG A 606 -13.25 18.25 -36.92
C ARG A 606 -13.17 17.46 -35.62
N GLU A 607 -14.26 16.84 -35.17
CA GLU A 607 -14.29 16.12 -33.90
C GLU A 607 -13.68 14.73 -33.94
N ASP A 608 -13.22 14.27 -32.78
CA ASP A 608 -12.74 12.90 -32.60
C ASP A 608 -13.88 11.90 -32.78
N LYS A 609 -13.56 10.72 -33.35
CA LYS A 609 -14.51 9.64 -33.61
C LYS A 609 -15.28 9.20 -32.36
N GLY A 610 -14.63 9.22 -31.19
CA GLY A 610 -15.28 8.89 -29.93
C GLY A 610 -16.38 9.89 -29.55
N SER A 611 -16.12 11.19 -29.75
CA SER A 611 -17.08 12.26 -29.45
C SER A 611 -18.24 12.26 -30.45
N ALA A 612 -17.95 12.04 -31.74
CA ALA A 612 -18.97 11.90 -32.78
C ALA A 612 -19.90 10.70 -32.51
N SER A 613 -19.33 9.54 -32.13
CA SER A 613 -20.11 8.37 -31.73
C SER A 613 -20.99 8.66 -30.50
N ALA A 614 -20.47 9.40 -29.52
CA ALA A 614 -21.23 9.77 -28.33
C ALA A 614 -22.42 10.66 -28.67
N ARG A 615 -22.23 11.69 -29.51
CA ARG A 615 -23.33 12.55 -29.99
C ARG A 615 -24.39 11.75 -30.75
N GLN A 616 -23.98 10.82 -31.60
CA GLN A 616 -24.94 10.00 -32.34
C GLN A 616 -25.77 9.13 -31.39
N MET A 617 -25.16 8.59 -30.34
CA MET A 617 -25.87 7.84 -29.30
C MET A 617 -26.84 8.73 -28.51
N ASP A 618 -26.45 9.97 -28.17
CA ASP A 618 -27.37 10.93 -27.55
C ASP A 618 -28.64 11.10 -28.40
N LYS A 619 -28.48 11.38 -29.70
CA LYS A 619 -29.60 11.55 -30.64
C LYS A 619 -30.51 10.32 -30.68
N LEU A 620 -29.95 9.10 -30.67
CA LEU A 620 -30.72 7.86 -30.66
C LEU A 620 -31.54 7.69 -29.38
N ILE A 621 -30.95 7.96 -28.21
CA ILE A 621 -31.66 7.89 -26.93
C ILE A 621 -32.79 8.92 -26.89
N VAL A 622 -32.54 10.14 -27.35
CA VAL A 622 -33.56 11.19 -27.44
C VAL A 622 -34.72 10.78 -28.35
N GLN A 623 -34.45 10.19 -29.52
CA GLN A 623 -35.49 9.68 -30.41
C GLN A 623 -36.34 8.60 -29.74
N GLN A 624 -35.73 7.70 -28.96
CA GLN A 624 -36.45 6.69 -28.21
C GLN A 624 -37.37 7.31 -27.15
N ILE A 625 -36.89 8.30 -26.39
CA ILE A 625 -37.71 9.05 -25.41
C ILE A 625 -38.93 9.70 -26.09
N TYR A 626 -38.73 10.31 -27.27
CA TYR A 626 -39.84 10.92 -28.02
C TYR A 626 -40.90 9.91 -28.43
N LYS A 627 -40.46 8.79 -29.00
CA LYS A 627 -41.31 7.72 -29.51
C LYS A 627 -42.19 7.11 -28.42
N GLU A 628 -41.66 6.90 -27.22
CA GLU A 628 -42.40 6.24 -26.15
C GLU A 628 -43.34 7.18 -25.38
N PHE A 629 -42.93 8.43 -25.15
CA PHE A 629 -43.62 9.27 -24.16
C PHE A 629 -44.15 10.59 -24.70
N LEU A 630 -43.46 11.22 -25.66
CA LEU A 630 -43.72 12.62 -26.00
C LEU A 630 -44.55 12.77 -27.28
N GLU A 631 -44.49 11.81 -28.21
CA GLU A 631 -45.42 11.76 -29.35
C GLU A 631 -46.87 11.49 -28.89
N SER A 632 -47.03 10.68 -27.84
CA SER A 632 -48.32 10.39 -27.18
C SER A 632 -48.96 11.60 -26.48
N SER A 633 -48.18 12.67 -26.22
CA SER A 633 -48.64 13.88 -25.51
C SER A 633 -49.10 15.02 -26.43
N ARG A 634 -48.96 14.85 -27.76
CA ARG A 634 -49.39 15.82 -28.79
C ARG A 634 -50.77 15.52 -29.39
N ASN A 635 -51.38 14.38 -29.05
CA ASN A 635 -52.79 14.06 -29.28
C ASN A 635 -53.56 14.16 -27.97
#